data_AF-A0A535ZHI0-F1
#
_entry.id   AF-A0A535ZHI0-F1
#
_cell.length_a   1.000
_cell.length_b   1.000
_cell.length_c   1.000
_cell.angle_alpha   90.00
_cell.angle_beta   90.00
_cell.angle_gamma   90.00
#
_symmetry.space_group_name_H-M   'P 1'
#
loop_
_entity.id
_entity.type
_entity.pdbx_description
1 polymer ?
#
loop_
_entity_poly.entity_id
_entity_poly.type
_entity_poly.pdbx_seq_one_letter_code
_entity_poly.pdbx_strand_id
1 'polypeptide(L)'
;MAIWLAIVLLAAGASATISGVAGDSVHLAARPHNSVYQLPPQFELRPSCPFVTLDPYGACPLPAIPPRPWTRRAVISLCSEALCGSGFRPGDTILLLATRTEGSTFWRTVADGAGNFRSPLPAPLCRFAPIGLTASDNHAHRSNRLSLGSTGCQRATP
;
A
#
# COMPACT_ATOMS: atom_id res chain seq x y z
N MET A 1 -22.67 30.23 -34.80
CA MET A 1 -23.32 29.35 -35.79
C MET A 1 -22.31 29.08 -36.89
N ALA A 2 -21.59 27.97 -36.78
CA ALA A 2 -20.74 27.40 -37.84
C ALA A 2 -20.67 25.90 -37.58
N ILE A 3 -20.69 25.14 -38.67
CA ILE A 3 -21.26 23.81 -38.81
C ILE A 3 -20.16 22.94 -39.47
N TRP A 4 -20.02 21.68 -39.01
CA TRP A 4 -19.48 20.50 -39.73
C TRP A 4 -17.93 20.39 -39.83
N LEU A 5 -17.24 19.24 -39.83
CA LEU A 5 -17.56 17.85 -40.22
C LEU A 5 -16.55 16.86 -39.59
N ALA A 6 -16.98 15.60 -39.40
CA ALA A 6 -16.17 14.45 -39.01
C ALA A 6 -15.34 13.88 -40.17
N ILE A 7 -14.19 13.25 -39.85
CA ILE A 7 -13.54 12.27 -40.74
C ILE A 7 -13.18 11.04 -39.90
N VAL A 8 -13.87 9.94 -40.19
CA VAL A 8 -13.52 8.57 -39.80
C VAL A 8 -12.79 7.96 -40.99
N LEU A 9 -11.60 7.41 -40.79
CA LEU A 9 -10.88 6.62 -41.79
C LEU A 9 -10.64 5.22 -41.24
N LEU A 10 -11.33 4.24 -41.85
CA LEU A 10 -11.04 2.82 -41.78
C LEU A 10 -9.80 2.50 -42.63
N ALA A 11 -8.98 1.56 -42.17
CA ALA A 11 -8.12 0.77 -43.05
C ALA A 11 -8.14 -0.71 -42.61
N ALA A 12 -8.30 -1.56 -43.61
CA ALA A 12 -8.58 -2.99 -43.54
C ALA A 12 -7.35 -3.84 -43.97
N GLY A 13 -7.39 -5.13 -43.64
CA GLY A 13 -6.58 -6.21 -44.24
C GLY A 13 -5.34 -6.58 -43.43
N ALA A 14 -4.97 -7.84 -43.20
CA ALA A 14 -5.26 -9.05 -43.98
C ALA A 14 -5.36 -10.32 -43.10
N SER A 15 -6.23 -11.24 -43.53
CA SER A 15 -6.26 -12.64 -43.06
C SER A 15 -5.49 -13.50 -44.06
N ALA A 16 -4.61 -14.38 -43.59
CA ALA A 16 -4.08 -15.48 -44.39
C ALA A 16 -4.01 -16.77 -43.55
N THR A 17 -4.45 -17.85 -44.20
CA THR A 17 -4.82 -19.18 -43.70
C THR A 17 -3.69 -20.21 -43.82
N ILE A 18 -3.60 -21.09 -42.79
CA ILE A 18 -3.46 -22.57 -42.79
C ILE A 18 -2.36 -23.24 -43.67
N SER A 19 -1.45 -24.03 -43.06
CA SER A 19 -1.47 -25.52 -43.05
C SER A 19 -0.12 -26.17 -42.68
N GLY A 20 -0.17 -27.35 -42.04
CA GLY A 20 0.97 -28.25 -41.74
C GLY A 20 0.77 -29.03 -40.43
N VAL A 21 -0.22 -29.95 -40.34
CA VAL A 21 -0.13 -31.42 -40.56
C VAL A 21 0.67 -32.20 -39.50
N ALA A 22 -0.13 -32.85 -38.63
CA ALA A 22 -0.02 -34.20 -38.03
C ALA A 22 1.33 -34.79 -37.58
N GLY A 23 1.37 -35.11 -36.29
CA GLY A 23 2.24 -36.13 -35.70
C GLY A 23 1.56 -36.68 -34.44
N ASP A 24 0.89 -37.81 -34.60
CA ASP A 24 0.12 -38.56 -33.61
C ASP A 24 1.05 -39.33 -32.65
N SER A 25 0.74 -39.35 -31.35
CA SER A 25 1.31 -40.27 -30.34
C SER A 25 0.50 -40.18 -29.04
N VAL A 26 -0.58 -40.98 -28.99
CA VAL A 26 -1.28 -41.38 -27.76
C VAL A 26 -0.34 -42.20 -26.88
N HIS A 27 -0.26 -41.92 -25.57
CA HIS A 27 -0.21 -42.97 -24.54
C HIS A 27 -0.53 -42.42 -23.12
N LEU A 28 -1.61 -42.98 -22.57
CA LEU A 28 -1.93 -43.27 -21.17
C LEU A 28 -1.85 -42.19 -20.06
N ALA A 29 -3.04 -41.80 -19.63
CA ALA A 29 -3.53 -41.79 -18.25
C ALA A 29 -2.52 -41.98 -17.10
N ALA A 30 -2.35 -40.92 -16.32
CA ALA A 30 -2.29 -41.01 -14.86
C ALA A 30 -2.82 -39.72 -14.23
N ARG A 31 -4.08 -39.76 -13.79
CA ARG A 31 -4.60 -38.86 -12.76
C ARG A 31 -3.87 -39.17 -11.46
N PRO A 32 -3.46 -38.16 -10.70
CA PRO A 32 -3.71 -38.19 -9.28
C PRO A 32 -4.59 -36.99 -8.91
N HIS A 33 -5.84 -37.30 -8.58
CA HIS A 33 -6.55 -36.51 -7.59
C HIS A 33 -5.77 -36.67 -6.28
N ASN A 34 -5.36 -35.55 -5.69
CA ASN A 34 -5.29 -35.40 -4.24
C ASN A 34 -5.67 -33.95 -3.93
N SER A 35 -6.98 -33.77 -3.78
CA SER A 35 -7.58 -32.66 -3.09
C SER A 35 -7.74 -33.08 -1.63
N VAL A 36 -6.86 -32.65 -0.73
CA VAL A 36 -7.17 -32.47 0.70
C VAL A 36 -6.13 -31.50 1.32
N TYR A 37 -6.63 -30.50 2.06
CA TYR A 37 -5.91 -29.52 2.88
C TYR A 37 -5.16 -28.41 2.08
N GLN A 38 -5.30 -27.11 2.33
CA GLN A 38 -5.67 -26.39 3.54
C GLN A 38 -6.18 -24.98 3.19
N LEU A 39 -7.08 -24.48 4.02
CA LEU A 39 -7.60 -23.12 4.09
C LEU A 39 -6.47 -22.07 4.06
N PRO A 40 -6.78 -20.80 3.67
CA PRO A 40 -5.77 -19.73 3.61
C PRO A 40 -4.99 -19.66 4.92
N PRO A 41 -3.66 -19.36 4.90
CA PRO A 41 -2.96 -19.09 6.14
C PRO A 41 -3.64 -17.89 6.81
N GLN A 42 -4.45 -18.22 7.82
CA GLN A 42 -5.04 -17.30 8.75
C GLN A 42 -3.90 -16.55 9.43
N PHE A 43 -4.16 -15.26 9.64
CA PHE A 43 -3.38 -14.35 10.45
C PHE A 43 -2.78 -15.04 11.68
N GLU A 44 -1.49 -15.34 11.62
CA GLU A 44 -0.67 -15.43 12.82
C GLU A 44 0.73 -14.90 12.50
N LEU A 45 0.80 -13.61 12.15
CA LEU A 45 2.02 -12.84 12.34
C LEU A 45 2.16 -12.59 13.85
N ARG A 46 2.55 -13.63 14.59
CA ARG A 46 3.32 -13.44 15.81
C ARG A 46 4.62 -12.76 15.38
N PRO A 47 4.94 -11.53 15.82
CA PRO A 47 6.29 -11.03 15.66
C PRO A 47 7.16 -11.72 16.71
N SER A 48 7.47 -12.99 16.49
CA SER A 48 8.65 -13.58 17.13
C SER A 48 9.84 -12.93 16.45
N CYS A 49 10.54 -11.99 17.11
CA CYS A 49 11.84 -11.49 16.63
C CYS A 49 12.78 -12.70 16.52
N PRO A 50 13.09 -13.22 15.31
CA PRO A 50 14.10 -14.25 15.17
C PRO A 50 15.41 -13.48 15.00
N PHE A 51 16.09 -13.24 16.12
CA PHE A 51 17.35 -12.51 16.18
C PHE A 51 18.34 -13.02 15.11
N VAL A 52 18.74 -12.15 14.17
CA VAL A 52 19.98 -12.34 13.40
C VAL A 52 20.84 -11.06 13.36
N THR A 53 20.28 -9.91 13.71
CA THR A 53 21.06 -8.67 13.85
C THR A 53 20.49 -7.85 15.00
N LEU A 54 21.07 -8.05 16.18
CA LEU A 54 20.96 -7.07 17.26
C LEU A 54 21.73 -5.83 16.80
N ASP A 55 21.04 -4.70 16.71
CA ASP A 55 21.69 -3.38 16.82
C ASP A 55 22.54 -3.39 18.12
N PRO A 56 23.74 -2.79 18.20
CA PRO A 56 24.52 -2.66 19.45
C PRO A 56 23.72 -2.17 20.68
N TYR A 57 22.52 -1.62 20.47
CA TYR A 57 21.58 -1.16 21.50
C TYR A 57 20.44 -2.15 21.85
N GLY A 58 20.43 -3.37 21.31
CA GLY A 58 19.53 -4.46 21.74
C GLY A 58 18.06 -4.34 21.31
N ALA A 59 17.70 -3.40 20.45
CA ALA A 59 16.34 -3.25 19.94
C ALA A 59 16.10 -4.13 18.70
N CYS A 60 14.90 -4.71 18.57
CA CYS A 60 14.49 -5.35 17.32
C CYS A 60 14.36 -4.27 16.22
N PRO A 61 14.88 -4.49 15.00
CA PRO A 61 14.65 -3.57 13.90
C PRO A 61 13.15 -3.48 13.61
N LEU A 62 12.64 -2.25 13.43
CA LEU A 62 11.25 -2.04 13.05
C LEU A 62 10.99 -2.72 11.69
N PRO A 63 9.82 -3.38 11.50
CA PRO A 63 9.48 -3.96 10.21
C PRO A 63 9.59 -2.94 9.08
N ALA A 64 10.25 -3.32 7.99
CA ALA A 64 10.37 -2.48 6.81
C ALA A 64 8.99 -2.24 6.17
N ILE A 65 8.75 -1.02 5.68
CA ILE A 65 7.55 -0.69 4.91
C ILE A 65 7.82 -1.13 3.46
N PRO A 66 7.01 -2.03 2.88
CA PRO A 66 7.25 -2.46 1.51
C PRO A 66 7.10 -1.25 0.55
N PRO A 67 8.05 -1.05 -0.38
CA PRO A 67 7.98 0.06 -1.31
C PRO A 67 6.75 -0.08 -2.20
N ARG A 68 6.07 1.04 -2.42
CA ARG A 68 4.95 1.13 -3.36
C ARG A 68 5.28 2.15 -4.44
N PRO A 69 5.04 1.85 -5.73
CA PRO A 69 5.25 2.83 -6.79
C PRO A 69 4.43 4.10 -6.53
N TRP A 70 5.07 5.27 -6.61
CA TRP A 70 4.43 6.58 -6.41
C TRP A 70 3.39 6.92 -7.49
N THR A 71 3.39 6.19 -8.60
CA THR A 71 2.36 6.27 -9.65
C THR A 71 1.04 5.61 -9.23
N ARG A 72 1.02 4.87 -8.12
CA ARG A 72 -0.21 4.37 -7.50
C ARG A 72 -0.63 5.31 -6.39
N ARG A 73 -1.92 5.25 -6.03
CA ARG A 73 -2.48 6.00 -4.90
C ARG A 73 -1.62 5.81 -3.64
N ALA A 74 -1.21 6.89 -2.97
CA ALA A 74 -0.50 6.76 -1.70
C ALA A 74 -1.37 6.08 -0.63
N VAL A 75 -0.77 5.35 0.29
CA VAL A 75 -1.47 4.63 1.36
C VAL A 75 -0.83 4.96 2.70
N ILE A 76 -1.68 5.21 3.70
CA ILE A 76 -1.28 5.32 5.10
C ILE A 76 -1.95 4.24 5.96
N SER A 77 -1.21 3.78 6.96
CA SER A 77 -1.65 2.79 7.95
C SER A 77 -0.97 3.01 9.30
N LEU A 78 -1.51 2.42 10.36
CA LEU A 78 -0.78 2.33 11.63
C LEU A 78 0.30 1.25 11.55
N CYS A 79 1.44 1.50 12.20
CA CYS A 79 2.55 0.58 12.28
C CYS A 79 3.20 0.68 13.68
N SER A 80 2.72 -0.16 14.61
CA SER A 80 2.97 0.00 16.05
C SER A 80 2.48 1.37 16.54
N GLU A 81 3.34 2.19 17.15
CA GLU A 81 2.99 3.51 17.72
C GLU A 81 3.19 4.68 16.72
N ALA A 82 3.38 4.36 15.44
CA ALA A 82 3.64 5.34 14.39
C ALA A 82 2.59 5.26 13.26
N LEU A 83 2.49 6.36 12.53
CA LEU A 83 1.85 6.41 11.22
C LEU A 83 2.87 6.06 10.15
N CYS A 84 2.58 5.04 9.35
CA CYS A 84 3.37 4.67 8.19
C CYS A 84 2.66 5.10 6.91
N GLY A 85 3.47 5.45 5.91
CA GLY A 85 2.98 5.70 4.56
C GLY A 85 3.86 5.07 3.50
N SER A 86 3.26 4.79 2.34
CA SER A 86 3.93 4.28 1.14
C SER A 86 3.29 4.84 -0.13
N GLY A 87 4.05 4.87 -1.22
CA GLY A 87 3.56 5.33 -2.52
C GLY A 87 3.61 6.85 -2.66
N PHE A 88 4.48 7.52 -1.91
CA PHE A 88 4.80 8.93 -2.11
C PHE A 88 6.04 9.06 -3.00
N ARG A 89 6.26 10.24 -3.60
CA ARG A 89 7.50 10.48 -4.34
C ARG A 89 8.69 10.52 -3.37
N PRO A 90 9.81 9.85 -3.69
CA PRO A 90 11.01 9.90 -2.85
C PRO A 90 11.49 11.33 -2.59
N GLY A 91 11.81 11.65 -1.34
CA GLY A 91 12.29 12.98 -0.92
C GLY A 91 11.21 14.06 -0.75
N ASP A 92 9.95 13.77 -1.07
CA ASP A 92 8.88 14.75 -0.91
C ASP A 92 8.56 15.00 0.57
N THR A 93 8.28 16.27 0.89
CA THR A 93 7.65 16.63 2.16
C THR A 93 6.22 16.12 2.16
N ILE A 94 5.87 15.38 3.21
CA ILE A 94 4.53 14.85 3.42
C ILE A 94 3.85 15.66 4.52
N LEU A 95 2.72 16.28 4.17
CA LEU A 95 1.82 16.92 5.11
C LEU A 95 0.85 15.87 5.67
N LEU A 96 0.87 15.69 6.98
CA LEU A 96 0.00 14.80 7.72
C LEU A 96 -1.08 15.64 8.39
N LEU A 97 -2.33 15.42 8.01
CA LEU A 97 -3.49 16.18 8.48
C LEU A 97 -4.38 15.28 9.31
N ALA A 98 -4.67 15.72 10.54
CA ALA A 98 -5.60 15.10 11.44
C ALA A 98 -6.84 15.99 11.62
N THR A 99 -8.03 15.42 11.39
CA THR A 99 -9.31 16.14 11.33
C THR A 99 -10.35 15.49 12.22
N ARG A 100 -11.06 16.32 12.99
CA ARG A 100 -12.23 15.93 13.78
C ARG A 100 -13.30 17.03 13.70
N THR A 101 -14.43 16.81 14.37
CA THR A 101 -15.54 17.77 14.43
C THR A 101 -15.11 19.15 14.94
N GLU A 102 -14.33 19.17 16.02
CA GLU A 102 -13.90 20.40 16.71
C GLU A 102 -12.72 21.13 16.05
N GLY A 103 -12.14 20.57 14.99
CA GLY A 103 -11.01 21.18 14.30
C GLY A 103 -10.00 20.21 13.73
N SER A 104 -8.85 20.76 13.35
CA SER A 104 -7.77 20.02 12.70
C SER A 104 -6.41 20.43 13.21
N THR A 105 -5.46 19.49 13.16
CA THR A 105 -4.04 19.76 13.38
C THR A 105 -3.22 19.07 12.30
N PHE A 106 -2.00 19.54 12.07
CA PHE A 106 -1.11 18.98 11.07
C PHE A 106 0.33 18.93 11.55
N TRP A 107 1.10 18.05 10.94
CA TRP A 107 2.54 17.99 11.09
C TRP A 107 3.17 17.51 9.77
N ARG A 108 4.50 17.48 9.71
CA ARG A 108 5.23 17.14 8.49
C ARG A 108 6.22 16.01 8.75
N THR A 109 6.49 15.26 7.69
CA THR A 109 7.57 14.27 7.60
C THR A 109 8.13 14.28 6.17
N VAL A 110 9.10 13.43 5.87
CA VAL A 110 9.73 13.34 4.55
C VAL A 110 9.69 11.88 4.09
N ALA A 111 9.38 11.67 2.81
CA ALA A 111 9.46 10.35 2.21
C ALA A 111 10.93 9.95 1.97
N ASP A 112 11.28 8.72 2.33
CA ASP A 112 12.59 8.14 2.08
C ASP A 112 12.84 7.87 0.59
N GLY A 113 14.01 7.31 0.26
CA GLY A 113 14.38 6.97 -1.12
C GLY A 113 13.45 5.97 -1.82
N ALA A 114 12.62 5.25 -1.04
CA ALA A 114 11.64 4.29 -1.52
C ALA A 114 10.21 4.86 -1.58
N GLY A 115 10.01 6.13 -1.21
CA GLY A 115 8.69 6.75 -1.16
C GLY A 115 7.87 6.36 0.05
N ASN A 116 8.52 5.87 1.12
CA ASN A 116 7.89 5.50 2.38
C ASN A 116 8.18 6.54 3.46
N PHE A 117 7.37 6.56 4.51
CA PHE A 117 7.71 7.30 5.72
C PHE A 117 7.22 6.57 6.97
N ARG A 118 7.84 6.89 8.10
CA ARG A 118 7.37 6.53 9.43
C ARG A 118 7.39 7.78 10.30
N SER A 119 6.24 8.17 10.82
CA SER A 119 6.07 9.37 11.65
C SER A 119 5.42 8.99 12.98
N PRO A 120 6.06 9.30 14.13
CA PRO A 120 5.40 9.16 15.42
C PRO A 120 4.10 9.97 15.44
N LEU A 121 3.06 9.43 16.09
CA LEU A 121 1.83 10.19 16.29
C LEU A 121 2.05 11.23 17.40
N PRO A 122 1.85 12.53 17.14
CA PRO A 122 1.91 13.53 18.20
C PRO A 122 0.99 13.19 19.39
N ALA A 123 1.55 13.06 20.59
CA ALA A 123 0.78 13.04 21.83
C ALA A 123 0.27 14.47 22.09
N PRO A 124 -0.99 14.80 21.75
CA PRO A 124 -2.15 14.13 22.33
C PRO A 124 -3.22 13.74 21.31
N LEU A 125 -2.90 13.50 20.03
CA LEU A 125 -3.87 13.09 19.00
C LEU A 125 -4.78 11.95 19.47
N CYS A 126 -4.19 11.03 20.24
CA CYS A 126 -4.88 9.91 20.85
C CYS A 126 -5.96 10.28 21.88
N ARG A 127 -5.80 11.38 22.61
CA ARG A 127 -6.82 11.90 23.54
C ARG A 127 -8.02 12.50 22.79
N PHE A 128 -7.85 12.78 21.50
CA PHE A 128 -8.85 13.42 20.66
C PHE A 128 -9.54 12.44 19.70
N ALA A 129 -9.35 11.13 19.92
CA ALA A 129 -10.09 10.12 19.18
C ALA A 129 -11.62 10.29 19.38
N PRO A 130 -12.45 10.05 18.36
CA PRO A 130 -12.06 9.60 17.02
C PRO A 130 -11.48 10.75 16.16
N ILE A 131 -10.42 10.45 15.41
CA ILE A 131 -9.78 11.40 14.51
C ILE A 131 -9.50 10.79 13.15
N GLY A 132 -9.73 11.54 12.08
CA GLY A 132 -9.45 11.14 10.71
C GLY A 132 -8.08 11.66 10.25
N LEU A 133 -7.21 10.75 9.82
CA LEU A 133 -5.90 11.05 9.27
C LEU A 133 -5.90 10.97 7.75
N THR A 134 -5.19 11.89 7.12
CA THR A 134 -4.84 11.88 5.69
C THR A 134 -3.42 12.39 5.52
N ALA A 135 -2.73 11.93 4.48
CA ALA A 135 -1.43 12.42 4.08
C ALA A 135 -1.49 12.98 2.66
N SER A 136 -0.70 14.02 2.40
CA SER A 136 -0.49 14.55 1.06
C SER A 136 0.96 14.98 0.83
N ASP A 137 1.47 14.75 -0.37
CA ASP A 137 2.76 15.29 -0.79
C ASP A 137 2.66 16.76 -1.27
N ASN A 138 3.81 17.38 -1.55
CA ASN A 138 3.90 18.73 -2.10
C ASN A 138 3.29 18.86 -3.52
N HIS A 139 2.93 17.75 -4.15
CA HIS A 139 2.30 17.66 -5.47
C HIS A 139 0.78 17.40 -5.35
N ALA A 140 0.23 17.55 -4.14
CA ALA A 140 -1.16 17.36 -3.79
C ALA A 140 -1.72 15.94 -4.03
N HIS A 141 -0.87 14.91 -4.18
CA HIS A 141 -1.35 13.53 -4.16
C HIS A 141 -1.79 13.17 -2.75
N ARG A 142 -3.04 12.70 -2.61
CA ARG A 142 -3.62 12.33 -1.31
C ARG A 142 -3.67 10.83 -1.09
N SER A 143 -3.44 10.43 0.16
CA SER A 143 -3.60 9.04 0.60
C SER A 143 -5.08 8.63 0.77
N ASN A 144 -5.31 7.38 1.17
CA ASN A 144 -6.57 7.00 1.83
C ASN A 144 -6.78 7.80 3.13
N ARG A 145 -8.03 7.80 3.62
CA ARG A 145 -8.34 8.24 4.98
C ARG A 145 -8.15 7.08 5.95
N LEU A 146 -7.51 7.34 7.08
CA LEU A 146 -7.35 6.39 8.17
C LEU A 146 -8.06 6.94 9.41
N SER A 147 -8.98 6.18 9.99
CA SER A 147 -9.68 6.57 11.21
C SER A 147 -8.95 5.97 12.42
N LEU A 148 -8.50 6.83 13.34
CA LEU A 148 -7.98 6.41 14.63
C LEU A 148 -9.12 6.41 15.66
N GLY A 149 -9.51 5.22 16.09
CA GLY A 149 -10.35 5.02 17.28
C GLY A 149 -9.51 5.12 18.56
N SER A 150 -10.18 5.13 19.72
CA SER A 150 -9.53 5.17 21.04
C SER A 150 -8.59 3.97 21.28
N THR A 151 -8.86 2.82 20.67
CA THR A 151 -8.05 1.59 20.75
C THR A 151 -6.77 1.62 19.91
N GLY A 152 -6.69 2.45 18.86
CA GLY A 152 -5.48 2.58 18.02
C GLY A 152 -4.34 3.36 18.67
N CYS A 153 -4.52 3.72 19.94
CA CYS A 153 -3.72 4.68 20.70
C CYS A 153 -3.17 4.09 22.00
N GLN A 154 -3.08 2.76 22.08
CA GLN A 154 -2.57 2.09 23.26
C GLN A 154 -1.07 2.35 23.43
N ARG A 155 -0.76 3.17 24.45
CA ARG A 155 0.49 3.24 25.23
C ARG A 155 1.61 4.19 24.76
N ALA A 156 1.27 5.47 24.54
CA ALA A 156 2.22 6.53 24.93
C ALA A 156 2.13 6.73 26.45
N THR A 157 2.85 5.91 27.23
CA THR A 157 3.01 6.12 28.68
C THR A 157 3.84 7.40 28.93
N PRO A 158 3.46 8.23 29.92
CA PRO A 158 4.12 9.51 30.21
C PRO A 158 5.56 9.36 30.70
#